data_AF-A0A5J4VKD1-F1
#
_entry.id   AF-A0A5J4VKD1-F1
#
_cell.length_a   1.000
_cell.length_b   1.000
_cell.length_c   1.000
_cell.angle_alpha   90.00
_cell.angle_beta   90.00
_cell.angle_gamma   90.00
#
_symmetry.space_group_name_H-M   'P 1'
#
loop_
_entity.id
_entity.type
_entity.pdbx_description
1 polymer ?
#
loop_
_entity_poly.entity_id
_entity_poly.type
_entity_poly.pdbx_seq_one_letter_code
_entity_poly.pdbx_strand_id
1 'polypeptide(L)'
;MATKEFESVGCVGNQNPSVSQSSQIINVLYPTEITDNMTDEQRKKRQINKILLTLQTNMSENNSKCNNLTIGERIKDAITPLYNYKKHTDGKKGSKTGSAVDLGKCDDQLCVMDFDIKKDLSDEKITEIRNQIIENLPSNVGLVKTAHGGLHVYLDRDGYPLKNNSQIKIIKTDNFDVDIFAHIDENQRLVVLPKSTYRPQENNQRKTLKYEDLNNMMEKKNLATLNDVLDIYGIDLGAQFEEEKPIIKNDGKLRKMSKEFADLLVDGICHLQIHNDAQKVERETTLLCLFTGLNGLAFVEGLQEEEIKQYVDDAYNKVQAQNNLTENAIQN
;
A
#
# COMPACT_ATOMS: atom_id res chain seq x y z
N MET A 1 0.24 61.03 2.84
CA MET A 1 1.40 60.40 2.18
C MET A 1 1.89 59.28 3.08
N ALA A 2 1.64 58.03 2.69
CA ALA A 2 2.38 56.80 3.02
C ALA A 2 1.45 55.61 2.77
N THR A 3 1.44 55.15 1.52
CA THR A 3 0.97 53.81 1.11
C THR A 3 1.99 52.78 1.59
N LYS A 4 1.55 51.76 2.32
CA LYS A 4 2.32 50.54 2.59
C LYS A 4 1.66 49.40 1.83
N GLU A 5 2.38 48.89 0.82
CA GLU A 5 2.07 47.66 0.12
C GLU A 5 2.20 46.47 1.06
N PHE A 6 1.20 45.59 1.03
CA PHE A 6 1.26 44.24 1.59
C PHE A 6 1.75 43.31 0.49
N GLU A 7 3.00 42.83 0.59
CA GLU A 7 3.47 41.70 -0.22
C GLU A 7 2.99 40.38 0.39
N SER A 8 2.39 39.56 -0.46
CA SER A 8 1.93 38.20 -0.16
C SER A 8 3.11 37.27 0.13
N VAL A 9 3.09 36.61 1.28
CA VAL A 9 3.98 35.47 1.56
C VAL A 9 3.49 34.30 0.73
N GLY A 10 4.18 34.02 -0.37
CA GLY A 10 3.95 32.83 -1.19
C GLY A 10 4.33 31.57 -0.43
N CYS A 11 3.40 30.61 -0.38
CA CYS A 11 3.65 29.27 0.11
C CYS A 11 4.77 28.62 -0.73
N VAL A 12 5.90 28.33 -0.11
CA VAL A 12 6.96 27.51 -0.70
C VAL A 12 6.44 26.09 -0.75
N GLY A 13 6.08 25.62 -1.95
CA GLY A 13 5.78 24.21 -2.17
C GLY A 13 6.97 23.36 -1.75
N ASN A 14 6.70 22.27 -1.01
CA ASN A 14 7.67 21.23 -0.72
C ASN A 14 8.12 20.62 -2.06
N GLN A 15 9.17 21.17 -2.64
CA GLN A 15 9.90 20.53 -3.71
C GLN A 15 10.72 19.41 -3.06
N ASN A 16 10.41 18.16 -3.38
CA ASN A 16 11.33 17.06 -3.15
C ASN A 16 12.68 17.46 -3.78
N PRO A 17 13.77 17.50 -3.01
CA PRO A 17 15.05 17.95 -3.53
C PRO A 17 15.47 17.03 -4.68
N SER A 18 15.78 17.64 -5.83
CA SER A 18 16.36 16.90 -6.95
C SER A 18 17.57 16.10 -6.46
N VAL A 19 17.88 14.96 -7.08
CA VAL A 19 19.02 14.10 -6.70
C VAL A 19 20.33 14.91 -6.56
N SER A 20 20.49 15.96 -7.36
CA SER A 20 21.59 16.93 -7.26
C SER A 20 21.57 17.74 -5.95
N GLN A 21 20.41 18.25 -5.54
CA GLN A 21 20.23 19.00 -4.29
C GLN A 21 20.37 18.10 -3.06
N SER A 22 19.82 16.88 -3.08
CA SER A 22 20.00 15.89 -2.01
C SER A 22 21.48 15.49 -1.82
N SER A 23 22.19 15.29 -2.92
CA SER A 23 23.64 15.02 -2.91
C SER A 23 24.46 16.21 -2.40
N GLN A 24 24.03 17.44 -2.71
CA GLN A 24 24.65 18.66 -2.21
C GLN A 24 24.41 18.84 -0.70
N ILE A 25 23.20 18.58 -0.20
CA ILE A 25 22.84 18.70 1.23
C ILE A 25 23.66 17.72 2.08
N ILE A 26 23.85 16.47 1.63
CA ILE A 26 24.66 15.47 2.34
C ILE A 26 26.15 15.83 2.36
N ASN A 27 26.70 16.33 1.24
CA ASN A 27 28.09 16.78 1.18
C ASN A 27 28.36 17.99 2.10
N VAL A 28 27.36 18.84 2.32
CA VAL A 28 27.45 20.00 3.22
C VAL A 28 27.36 19.59 4.70
N LEU A 29 26.53 18.61 5.05
CA LEU A 29 26.39 18.13 6.43
C LEU A 29 27.53 17.20 6.87
N TYR A 30 28.16 16.47 5.95
CA TYR A 30 29.23 15.51 6.24
C TYR A 30 30.31 15.50 5.14
N PRO A 31 31.39 16.28 5.28
CA PRO A 31 32.41 16.44 4.25
C PRO A 31 33.07 15.12 3.83
N THR A 32 33.35 14.97 2.54
CA THR A 32 34.02 13.81 1.94
C THR A 32 35.54 13.93 1.88
N GLU A 33 36.10 15.11 2.22
CA GLU A 33 37.53 15.37 2.24
C GLU A 33 38.25 14.75 3.45
N ILE A 34 39.49 14.33 3.25
CA ILE A 34 40.33 13.66 4.24
C ILE A 34 41.01 14.72 5.11
N THR A 35 40.88 14.60 6.43
CA THR A 35 41.83 15.21 7.37
C THR A 35 42.39 14.13 8.29
N ASP A 36 43.67 14.22 8.61
CA ASP A 36 44.43 13.20 9.35
C ASP A 36 43.93 12.94 10.80
N ASN A 37 42.94 13.71 11.28
CA ASN A 37 42.43 13.68 12.65
C ASN A 37 41.01 13.08 12.79
N MET A 38 40.55 12.26 11.85
CA MET A 38 39.22 11.63 11.96
C MET A 38 39.18 10.49 12.99
N THR A 39 38.24 10.58 13.93
CA THR A 39 37.92 9.55 14.93
C THR A 39 37.27 8.30 14.31
N ASP A 40 37.33 7.16 14.99
CA ASP A 40 36.76 5.89 14.52
C ASP A 40 35.23 5.95 14.30
N GLU A 41 34.52 6.78 15.07
CA GLU A 41 33.09 7.01 14.87
C GLU A 41 32.80 7.77 13.57
N GLN A 42 33.63 8.76 13.24
CA GLN A 42 33.54 9.50 11.98
C GLN A 42 33.87 8.60 10.77
N ARG A 43 34.82 7.65 10.93
CA ARG A 43 35.12 6.64 9.90
C ARG A 43 33.94 5.70 9.64
N LYS A 44 33.26 5.22 10.70
CA LYS A 44 32.05 4.39 10.56
C LYS A 44 30.90 5.14 9.88
N LYS A 45 30.62 6.38 10.30
CA LYS A 45 29.59 7.23 9.67
C LYS A 45 29.88 7.49 8.19
N ARG A 46 31.14 7.73 7.81
CA ARG A 46 31.56 7.84 6.41
C ARG A 46 31.31 6.55 5.62
N GLN A 47 31.62 5.39 6.21
CA GLN A 47 31.41 4.11 5.54
C GLN A 47 29.91 3.83 5.29
N ILE A 48 29.06 4.16 6.27
CA ILE A 48 27.60 4.11 6.13
C ILE A 48 27.13 5.07 5.02
N ASN A 49 27.62 6.31 4.99
CA ASN A 49 27.25 7.29 3.96
C ASN A 49 27.68 6.86 2.56
N LYS A 50 28.87 6.24 2.42
CA LYS A 50 29.33 5.71 1.14
C LYS A 50 28.42 4.58 0.65
N ILE A 51 27.96 3.71 1.55
CA ILE A 51 27.01 2.64 1.24
C ILE A 51 25.66 3.23 0.84
N LEU A 52 25.13 4.19 1.62
CA LEU A 52 23.85 4.84 1.36
C LEU A 52 23.83 5.57 0.01
N LEU A 53 24.89 6.33 -0.31
CA LEU A 53 25.04 7.01 -1.59
C LEU A 53 25.11 6.01 -2.76
N THR A 54 25.85 4.90 -2.59
CA THR A 54 25.93 3.85 -3.61
C THR A 54 24.56 3.20 -3.84
N LEU A 55 23.78 2.95 -2.78
CA LEU A 55 22.42 2.42 -2.88
C LEU A 55 21.48 3.41 -3.59
N GLN A 56 21.56 4.70 -3.26
CA GLN A 56 20.77 5.75 -3.91
C GLN A 56 21.10 5.88 -5.41
N THR A 57 22.39 5.88 -5.77
CA THR A 57 22.81 5.91 -7.17
C THR A 57 22.29 4.69 -7.93
N ASN A 58 22.43 3.48 -7.37
CA ASN A 58 21.93 2.25 -7.99
C ASN A 58 20.40 2.25 -8.15
N MET A 59 19.65 2.76 -7.17
CA MET A 59 18.19 2.90 -7.30
C MET A 59 17.81 3.92 -8.38
N SER A 60 18.54 5.05 -8.48
CA SER A 60 18.30 6.04 -9.53
C SER A 60 18.65 5.54 -10.94
N GLU A 61 19.72 4.73 -11.06
CA GLU A 61 20.11 4.09 -12.32
C GLU A 61 19.11 3.00 -12.74
N ASN A 62 18.58 2.23 -11.79
CA ASN A 62 17.52 1.23 -12.05
C ASN A 62 16.20 1.89 -12.45
N ASN A 63 15.77 2.97 -11.78
CA ASN A 63 14.58 3.74 -12.16
C ASN A 63 14.73 4.37 -13.57
N SER A 64 15.93 4.86 -13.91
CA SER A 64 16.25 5.41 -15.24
C SER A 64 16.25 4.35 -16.36
N LYS A 65 16.59 3.09 -16.02
CA LYS A 65 16.68 1.99 -17.00
C LYS A 65 15.31 1.52 -17.50
N CYS A 66 14.31 1.44 -16.62
CA CYS A 66 12.96 1.00 -16.99
C CYS A 66 12.13 2.10 -17.66
N ASN A 67 12.37 3.36 -17.35
CA ASN A 67 11.57 4.47 -17.88
C ASN A 67 11.68 4.65 -19.40
N ASN A 68 12.84 4.31 -19.98
CA ASN A 68 13.07 4.36 -21.42
C ASN A 68 12.47 3.18 -22.20
N LEU A 69 12.08 2.10 -21.51
CA LEU A 69 11.45 0.94 -22.14
C LEU A 69 9.96 1.19 -22.34
N THR A 70 9.45 0.65 -23.44
CA THR A 70 8.01 0.60 -23.67
C THR A 70 7.34 -0.39 -22.72
N ILE A 71 6.04 -0.21 -22.44
CA ILE A 71 5.29 -1.20 -21.65
C ILE A 71 5.40 -2.59 -22.27
N GLY A 72 5.34 -2.71 -23.60
CA GLY A 72 5.49 -3.98 -24.30
C GLY A 72 6.81 -4.68 -24.00
N GLU A 73 7.92 -3.93 -23.95
CA GLU A 73 9.24 -4.48 -23.61
C GLU A 73 9.33 -4.91 -22.14
N ARG A 74 8.70 -4.15 -21.23
CA ARG A 74 8.69 -4.41 -19.78
C ARG A 74 7.93 -5.69 -19.42
N ILE A 75 6.86 -5.99 -20.15
CA ILE A 75 5.98 -7.13 -19.82
C ILE A 75 6.25 -8.39 -20.65
N LYS A 76 7.10 -8.33 -21.69
CA LYS A 76 7.24 -9.38 -22.73
C LYS A 76 7.43 -10.80 -22.18
N ASP A 77 8.23 -10.95 -21.12
CA ASP A 77 8.59 -12.24 -20.52
C ASP A 77 7.62 -12.66 -19.40
N ALA A 78 6.65 -11.79 -19.06
CA ALA A 78 5.68 -11.98 -17.99
C ALA A 78 4.25 -12.27 -18.51
N ILE A 79 4.05 -12.37 -19.83
CA ILE A 79 2.74 -12.64 -20.42
C ILE A 79 2.40 -14.13 -20.34
N THR A 80 1.26 -14.45 -19.73
CA THR A 80 0.71 -15.81 -19.66
C THR A 80 -0.64 -15.88 -20.40
N PRO A 81 -0.90 -16.93 -21.22
CA PRO A 81 -2.20 -17.11 -21.87
C PRO A 81 -3.31 -17.44 -20.87
N LEU A 82 -4.51 -16.91 -21.10
CA LEU A 82 -5.71 -17.22 -20.31
C LEU A 82 -6.62 -18.18 -21.09
N TYR A 83 -7.19 -19.15 -20.38
CA TYR A 83 -8.15 -20.12 -20.90
C TYR A 83 -9.47 -20.00 -20.13
N ASN A 84 -10.60 -19.94 -20.85
CA ASN A 84 -11.94 -19.80 -20.26
C ASN A 84 -12.07 -18.68 -19.19
N TYR A 85 -11.31 -17.60 -19.31
CA TYR A 85 -11.25 -16.48 -18.34
C TYR A 85 -10.87 -16.87 -16.90
N LYS A 86 -10.45 -18.12 -16.63
CA LYS A 86 -9.94 -18.50 -15.31
C LYS A 86 -8.55 -17.88 -15.11
N LYS A 87 -8.42 -17.05 -14.08
CA LYS A 87 -7.16 -16.44 -13.64
C LYS A 87 -6.24 -17.43 -12.88
N HIS A 88 -6.66 -18.68 -12.70
CA HIS A 88 -5.88 -19.71 -12.01
C HIS A 88 -5.44 -20.81 -12.97
N THR A 89 -4.19 -21.25 -12.78
CA THR A 89 -3.41 -22.18 -13.62
C THR A 89 -3.90 -23.64 -13.62
N ASP A 90 -5.17 -23.89 -13.27
CA ASP A 90 -5.77 -25.22 -13.17
C ASP A 90 -6.06 -25.81 -14.57
N GLY A 91 -4.98 -26.08 -15.29
CA GLY A 91 -4.97 -26.82 -16.54
C GLY A 91 -5.27 -25.96 -17.77
N LYS A 92 -4.46 -26.17 -18.81
CA LYS A 92 -4.62 -25.68 -20.18
C LYS A 92 -5.86 -26.29 -20.88
N LYS A 93 -7.02 -26.34 -20.21
CA LYS A 93 -8.24 -26.95 -20.73
C LYS A 93 -9.21 -25.86 -21.17
N GLY A 94 -9.51 -25.82 -22.47
CA GLY A 94 -10.51 -24.93 -23.07
C GLY A 94 -9.96 -24.04 -24.18
N SER A 95 -10.81 -23.14 -24.69
CA SER A 95 -10.41 -22.18 -25.72
C SER A 95 -9.59 -21.05 -25.10
N LYS A 96 -8.53 -20.63 -25.82
CA LYS A 96 -7.76 -19.43 -25.45
C LYS A 96 -8.71 -18.23 -25.49
N THR A 97 -8.91 -17.60 -24.34
CA THR A 97 -9.80 -16.44 -24.19
C THR A 97 -9.04 -15.12 -24.16
N GLY A 98 -7.74 -15.13 -23.90
CA GLY A 98 -6.93 -13.92 -23.79
C GLY A 98 -5.52 -14.15 -23.26
N SER A 99 -4.97 -13.13 -22.64
CA SER A 99 -3.67 -13.12 -21.97
C SER A 99 -3.70 -12.19 -20.76
N ALA A 100 -2.89 -12.49 -19.76
CA ALA A 100 -2.61 -11.61 -18.64
C ALA A 100 -1.10 -11.40 -18.52
N VAL A 101 -0.72 -10.24 -17.97
CA VAL A 101 0.64 -10.00 -17.48
C VAL A 101 0.69 -10.39 -16.01
N ASP A 102 1.72 -11.13 -15.61
CA ASP A 102 2.05 -11.40 -14.22
C ASP A 102 3.00 -10.32 -13.70
N LEU A 103 2.47 -9.34 -12.97
CA LEU A 103 3.28 -8.22 -12.48
C LEU A 103 4.43 -8.69 -11.59
N GLY A 104 4.25 -9.76 -10.80
CA GLY A 104 5.32 -10.36 -9.98
C GLY A 104 6.51 -10.92 -10.78
N LYS A 105 6.43 -10.92 -12.12
CA LYS A 105 7.53 -11.28 -13.04
C LYS A 105 7.99 -10.12 -13.93
N CYS A 106 7.39 -8.94 -13.78
CA CYS A 106 7.81 -7.70 -14.43
C CYS A 106 8.89 -6.99 -13.60
N ASP A 107 9.39 -5.88 -14.13
CA ASP A 107 10.14 -4.94 -13.30
C ASP A 107 9.26 -4.40 -12.15
N ASP A 108 9.90 -4.06 -11.03
CA ASP A 108 9.26 -3.56 -9.81
C ASP A 108 8.78 -2.11 -9.95
N GLN A 109 8.99 -1.48 -11.10
CA GLN A 109 8.57 -0.11 -11.37
C GLN A 109 7.25 -0.04 -12.15
N LEU A 110 6.72 -1.15 -12.68
CA LEU A 110 5.48 -1.11 -13.45
C LEU A 110 4.29 -1.24 -12.49
N CYS A 111 3.38 -0.27 -12.56
CA CYS A 111 2.19 -0.22 -11.73
C CYS A 111 0.94 -0.13 -12.59
N VAL A 112 -0.16 -0.71 -12.11
CA VAL A 112 -1.49 -0.63 -12.73
C VAL A 112 -2.47 -0.10 -11.71
N MET A 113 -3.09 1.03 -12.02
CA MET A 113 -4.24 1.56 -11.28
C MET A 113 -5.52 1.09 -11.97
N ASP A 114 -6.38 0.36 -11.27
CA ASP A 114 -7.62 -0.20 -11.80
C ASP A 114 -8.82 0.59 -11.24
N PHE A 115 -9.48 1.32 -12.13
CA PHE A 115 -10.71 2.04 -11.86
C PHE A 115 -11.90 1.12 -12.14
N ASP A 116 -12.42 0.48 -11.09
CA ASP A 116 -13.60 -0.39 -11.16
C ASP A 116 -14.88 0.47 -11.06
N ILE A 117 -15.43 0.82 -12.21
CA ILE A 117 -16.68 1.57 -12.32
C ILE A 117 -17.85 0.66 -11.97
N LYS A 118 -18.77 1.14 -11.11
CA LYS A 118 -19.90 0.35 -10.62
C LYS A 118 -20.82 -0.08 -11.77
N LYS A 119 -21.21 -1.35 -11.72
CA LYS A 119 -21.88 -2.07 -12.83
C LYS A 119 -23.39 -1.88 -12.87
N ASP A 120 -23.97 -1.30 -11.83
CA ASP A 120 -25.39 -0.94 -11.72
C ASP A 120 -25.72 0.36 -12.47
N LEU A 121 -24.70 1.09 -12.93
CA LEU A 121 -24.84 2.26 -13.80
C LEU A 121 -25.18 1.87 -15.23
N SER A 122 -25.78 2.79 -15.99
CA SER A 122 -26.04 2.60 -17.42
C SER A 122 -24.74 2.59 -18.23
N ASP A 123 -24.72 1.90 -19.38
CA ASP A 123 -23.56 1.86 -20.28
C ASP A 123 -23.10 3.28 -20.73
N GLU A 124 -24.04 4.21 -20.89
CA GLU A 124 -23.79 5.63 -21.17
C GLU A 124 -23.06 6.29 -20.00
N LYS A 125 -23.53 6.10 -18.77
CA LYS A 125 -22.91 6.70 -17.58
C LYS A 125 -21.54 6.12 -17.29
N ILE A 126 -21.36 4.81 -17.47
CA ILE A 126 -20.05 4.14 -17.37
C ILE A 126 -19.06 4.76 -18.38
N THR A 127 -19.52 5.03 -19.60
CA THR A 127 -18.69 5.66 -20.64
C THR A 127 -18.34 7.11 -20.29
N GLU A 128 -19.32 7.88 -19.79
CA GLU A 128 -19.10 9.26 -19.33
C GLU A 128 -18.04 9.32 -18.22
N ILE A 129 -18.20 8.50 -17.17
CA ILE A 129 -17.25 8.44 -16.05
C ILE A 129 -15.85 8.05 -16.53
N ARG A 130 -15.74 7.03 -17.39
CA ARG A 130 -14.45 6.60 -17.93
C ARG A 130 -13.77 7.71 -18.74
N ASN A 131 -14.53 8.47 -19.54
CA ASN A 131 -13.97 9.58 -20.30
C ASN A 131 -13.51 10.71 -19.38
N GLN A 132 -14.27 11.04 -18.34
CA GLN A 132 -13.87 12.02 -17.33
C GLN A 132 -12.58 11.62 -16.61
N ILE A 133 -12.42 10.32 -16.28
CA ILE A 133 -11.17 9.80 -15.71
C ILE A 133 -10.02 9.99 -16.71
N ILE A 134 -10.22 9.60 -17.98
CA ILE A 134 -9.18 9.72 -19.03
C ILE A 134 -8.77 11.17 -19.28
N GLU A 135 -9.71 12.11 -19.30
CA GLU A 135 -9.45 13.54 -19.53
C GLU A 135 -8.58 14.17 -18.43
N ASN A 136 -8.65 13.66 -17.20
CA ASN A 136 -7.84 14.13 -16.08
C ASN A 136 -6.45 13.47 -16.00
N LEU A 137 -6.22 12.38 -16.71
CA LEU A 137 -4.95 11.63 -16.64
C LEU A 137 -3.85 12.26 -17.51
N PRO A 138 -2.57 12.11 -17.13
CA PRO A 138 -1.44 12.45 -18.00
C PRO A 138 -1.48 11.69 -19.34
N SER A 139 -0.94 12.28 -20.40
CA SER A 139 -0.99 11.69 -21.76
C SER A 139 -0.05 10.49 -21.98
N ASN A 140 0.98 10.38 -21.14
CA ASN A 140 2.02 9.36 -21.12
C ASN A 140 1.68 8.20 -20.18
N VAL A 141 0.46 7.68 -20.26
CA VAL A 141 0.03 6.48 -19.52
C VAL A 141 -0.46 5.41 -20.48
N GLY A 142 -0.47 4.14 -20.09
CA GLY A 142 -1.10 3.07 -20.88
C GLY A 142 -2.56 2.90 -20.47
N LEU A 143 -3.50 2.90 -21.42
CA LEU A 143 -4.95 2.85 -21.12
C LEU A 143 -5.60 1.60 -21.70
N VAL A 144 -6.29 0.83 -20.85
CA VAL A 144 -7.05 -0.35 -21.25
C VAL A 144 -8.44 -0.30 -20.66
N LYS A 145 -9.46 -0.34 -21.51
CA LYS A 145 -10.84 -0.54 -21.06
C LYS A 145 -11.02 -1.98 -20.59
N THR A 146 -11.59 -2.17 -19.41
CA THR A 146 -11.85 -3.51 -18.86
C THR A 146 -13.13 -4.11 -19.43
N ALA A 147 -13.30 -5.43 -19.28
CA ALA A 147 -14.49 -6.14 -19.75
C ALA A 147 -15.81 -5.54 -19.22
N HIS A 148 -15.83 -5.01 -18.00
CA HIS A 148 -17.03 -4.42 -17.39
C HIS A 148 -17.14 -2.91 -17.58
N GLY A 149 -16.29 -2.30 -18.42
CA GLY A 149 -16.35 -0.88 -18.74
C GLY A 149 -15.51 0.04 -17.85
N GLY A 150 -14.84 -0.51 -16.83
CA GLY A 150 -13.81 0.19 -16.06
C GLY A 150 -12.54 0.48 -16.86
N LEU A 151 -11.47 0.90 -16.17
CA LEU A 151 -10.23 1.36 -16.80
C LEU A 151 -8.99 0.90 -16.03
N HIS A 152 -8.10 0.16 -16.70
CA HIS A 152 -6.72 -0.01 -16.23
C HIS A 152 -5.85 1.13 -16.76
N VAL A 153 -5.05 1.71 -15.87
CA VAL A 153 -4.07 2.75 -16.18
C VAL A 153 -2.68 2.23 -15.79
N TYR A 154 -1.80 2.08 -16.78
CA TYR A 154 -0.41 1.63 -16.59
C TYR A 154 0.51 2.83 -16.40
N LEU A 155 1.26 2.82 -15.30
CA LEU A 155 2.05 3.93 -14.76
C LEU A 155 3.45 3.45 -14.35
N ASP A 156 4.37 4.40 -14.14
CA ASP A 156 5.60 4.15 -13.39
C ASP A 156 5.31 4.27 -11.89
N ARG A 157 5.71 3.29 -11.08
CA ARG A 157 5.61 3.38 -9.62
C ARG A 157 6.54 4.46 -9.07
N ASP A 158 7.66 4.74 -9.74
CA ASP A 158 8.71 5.66 -9.30
C ASP A 158 9.14 5.42 -7.83
N GLY A 159 9.25 4.15 -7.44
CA GLY A 159 9.64 3.80 -6.08
C GLY A 159 8.58 4.08 -5.00
N TYR A 160 7.36 4.50 -5.36
CA TYR A 160 6.28 4.77 -4.41
C TYR A 160 6.07 3.58 -3.46
N PRO A 161 6.03 3.82 -2.13
CA PRO A 161 5.95 2.74 -1.15
C PRO A 161 4.54 2.14 -1.15
N LEU A 162 4.41 0.88 -1.56
CA LEU A 162 3.15 0.12 -1.47
C LEU A 162 3.36 -1.08 -0.54
N LYS A 163 2.35 -1.44 0.26
CA LYS A 163 2.48 -2.53 1.27
C LYS A 163 2.63 -3.92 0.68
N ASN A 164 1.96 -4.19 -0.45
CA ASN A 164 1.88 -5.52 -1.08
C ASN A 164 1.46 -5.37 -2.55
N ASN A 165 1.43 -6.48 -3.29
CA ASN A 165 1.11 -6.51 -4.72
C ASN A 165 -0.32 -6.05 -5.08
N SER A 166 -1.21 -5.79 -4.11
CA SER A 166 -2.60 -5.36 -4.35
C SER A 166 -3.13 -4.44 -3.25
N GLN A 167 -3.12 -3.14 -3.51
CA GLN A 167 -3.84 -2.17 -2.69
C GLN A 167 -5.29 -2.11 -3.17
N ILE A 168 -6.24 -2.51 -2.34
CA ILE A 168 -7.65 -2.66 -2.72
C ILE A 168 -8.47 -1.49 -2.18
N LYS A 169 -9.28 -0.88 -3.04
CA LYS A 169 -10.20 0.22 -2.75
C LYS A 169 -9.55 1.36 -2.00
N ILE A 170 -8.39 1.80 -2.52
CA ILE A 170 -7.66 2.96 -2.00
C ILE A 170 -8.45 4.26 -2.17
N ILE A 171 -9.32 4.30 -3.18
CA ILE A 171 -10.30 5.35 -3.41
C ILE A 171 -11.65 4.67 -3.48
N LYS A 172 -12.61 5.22 -2.74
CA LYS A 172 -14.00 4.81 -2.79
C LYS A 172 -14.82 6.03 -3.14
N THR A 173 -15.55 5.93 -4.25
CA THR A 173 -16.50 6.97 -4.66
C THR A 173 -17.88 6.35 -4.85
N ASP A 174 -18.87 7.22 -5.08
CA ASP A 174 -20.22 6.75 -5.40
C ASP A 174 -20.30 6.05 -6.77
N ASN A 175 -19.32 6.25 -7.65
CA ASN A 175 -19.38 5.79 -9.04
C ASN A 175 -18.34 4.74 -9.39
N PHE A 176 -17.19 4.74 -8.72
CA PHE A 176 -16.09 3.81 -8.95
C PHE A 176 -15.22 3.62 -7.71
N ASP A 177 -14.58 2.48 -7.63
CA ASP A 177 -13.52 2.19 -6.68
C ASP A 177 -12.18 2.14 -7.43
N VAL A 178 -11.07 2.42 -6.74
CA VAL A 178 -9.73 2.32 -7.32
C VAL A 178 -8.86 1.34 -6.54
N ASP A 179 -8.28 0.40 -7.27
CA ASP A 179 -7.26 -0.52 -6.80
C ASP A 179 -5.90 -0.17 -7.42
N ILE A 180 -4.80 -0.55 -6.76
CA ILE A 180 -3.43 -0.45 -7.30
C ILE A 180 -2.78 -1.83 -7.27
N PHE A 181 -2.20 -2.24 -8.40
CA PHE A 181 -1.45 -3.48 -8.56
C PHE A 181 -0.01 -3.18 -8.98
N ALA A 182 0.94 -3.78 -8.29
CA ALA A 182 2.37 -3.62 -8.54
C ALA A 182 3.13 -4.89 -8.16
N HIS A 183 4.42 -4.93 -8.49
CA HIS A 183 5.35 -5.94 -8.03
C HIS A 183 6.10 -5.42 -6.80
N ILE A 184 5.70 -5.90 -5.62
CA ILE A 184 6.34 -5.62 -4.32
C ILE A 184 7.05 -6.88 -3.80
N ASP A 185 6.46 -8.05 -4.02
CA ASP A 185 7.04 -9.37 -3.73
C ASP A 185 6.83 -10.35 -4.89
N GLU A 186 7.43 -11.54 -4.80
CA GLU A 186 7.38 -12.58 -5.83
C GLU A 186 5.97 -13.22 -6.02
N ASN A 187 4.96 -12.82 -5.23
CA ASN A 187 3.63 -13.38 -5.36
C ASN A 187 2.98 -12.97 -6.68
N GLN A 188 2.30 -13.93 -7.30
CA GLN A 188 1.65 -13.71 -8.59
C GLN A 188 0.57 -12.62 -8.51
N ARG A 189 0.62 -11.67 -9.45
CA ARG A 189 -0.44 -10.68 -9.65
C ARG A 189 -0.78 -10.53 -11.13
N LEU A 190 -1.86 -11.19 -11.54
CA LEU A 190 -2.30 -11.20 -12.94
C LEU A 190 -3.20 -10.00 -13.28
N VAL A 191 -2.79 -9.22 -14.28
CA VAL A 191 -3.60 -8.16 -14.91
C VAL A 191 -3.93 -8.55 -16.34
N VAL A 192 -5.22 -8.55 -16.68
CA VAL A 192 -5.70 -8.99 -18.01
C VAL A 192 -5.35 -7.95 -19.08
N LEU A 193 -4.77 -8.40 -20.19
CA LEU A 193 -4.33 -7.56 -21.30
C LEU A 193 -5.42 -7.36 -22.36
N PRO A 194 -5.30 -6.33 -23.22
CA PRO A 194 -6.17 -6.13 -24.38
C PRO A 194 -6.30 -7.35 -25.28
N LYS A 195 -7.36 -7.40 -26.09
CA LYS A 195 -7.74 -8.53 -26.96
C LYS A 195 -8.20 -9.78 -26.21
N SER A 196 -8.21 -9.73 -24.87
CA SER A 196 -8.86 -10.74 -24.05
C SER A 196 -10.37 -10.58 -24.10
N THR A 197 -11.08 -11.71 -24.08
CA THR A 197 -12.55 -11.77 -24.12
C THR A 197 -13.08 -12.53 -22.92
N TYR A 198 -14.19 -12.04 -22.38
CA TYR A 198 -14.94 -12.64 -21.29
C TYR A 198 -16.36 -12.89 -21.79
N ARG A 199 -16.89 -14.11 -21.57
CA ARG A 199 -18.22 -14.50 -22.03
C ARG A 199 -19.06 -14.97 -20.85
N PRO A 200 -19.54 -14.07 -19.98
CA PRO A 200 -20.47 -14.43 -18.92
C PRO A 200 -21.76 -14.99 -19.52
N GLN A 201 -22.37 -15.91 -18.77
CA GLN A 201 -23.74 -16.34 -19.01
C GLN A 201 -24.63 -15.57 -18.06
N GLU A 202 -25.43 -14.66 -18.61
CA GLU A 202 -26.41 -13.86 -17.86
C GLU A 202 -27.78 -14.11 -18.51
N ASN A 203 -28.78 -14.50 -17.71
CA ASN A 203 -30.16 -14.71 -18.17
C ASN A 203 -30.29 -15.60 -19.42
N ASN A 204 -29.52 -16.69 -19.50
CA ASN A 204 -29.45 -17.60 -20.65
C ASN A 204 -28.99 -16.98 -21.99
N GLN A 205 -28.47 -15.75 -21.95
CA GLN A 205 -27.82 -15.10 -23.08
C GLN A 205 -26.31 -15.00 -22.82
N ARG A 206 -25.51 -15.15 -23.89
CA ARG A 206 -24.06 -14.99 -23.83
C ARG A 206 -23.70 -13.58 -24.25
N LYS A 207 -23.40 -12.71 -23.28
CA LYS A 207 -22.77 -11.41 -23.56
C LYS A 207 -21.29 -11.64 -23.80
N THR A 208 -20.71 -11.05 -24.84
CA THR A 208 -19.25 -11.06 -25.05
C THR A 208 -18.69 -9.71 -24.65
N LEU A 209 -17.94 -9.69 -23.56
CA LEU A 209 -17.22 -8.55 -23.05
C LEU A 209 -15.75 -8.63 -23.46
N LYS A 210 -15.10 -7.49 -23.65
CA LYS A 210 -13.74 -7.42 -24.20
C LYS A 210 -12.88 -6.42 -23.44
N TYR A 211 -11.59 -6.72 -23.36
CA TYR A 211 -10.56 -5.76 -22.97
C TYR A 211 -10.05 -5.05 -24.22
N GLU A 212 -10.13 -3.72 -24.22
CA GLU A 212 -9.84 -2.88 -25.40
C GLU A 212 -8.66 -1.95 -25.09
N ASP A 213 -7.66 -1.94 -25.96
CA ASP A 213 -6.58 -0.94 -25.90
C ASP A 213 -7.14 0.40 -26.36
N LEU A 214 -6.95 1.45 -25.56
CA LEU A 214 -7.51 2.77 -25.83
C LEU A 214 -6.48 3.74 -26.42
N ASN A 215 -5.18 3.48 -26.26
CA ASN A 215 -4.16 4.47 -26.61
C ASN A 215 -2.82 3.89 -27.07
N ASN A 216 -2.84 2.67 -27.64
CA ASN A 216 -1.64 1.93 -28.06
C ASN A 216 -0.70 1.70 -26.87
N MET A 217 -1.24 1.16 -25.77
CA MET A 217 -0.54 1.10 -24.49
C MET A 217 0.84 0.43 -24.58
N MET A 218 1.02 -0.54 -25.48
CA MET A 218 2.26 -1.30 -25.61
C MET A 218 3.44 -0.45 -26.07
N GLU A 219 3.20 0.66 -26.77
CA GLU A 219 4.23 1.56 -27.30
C GLU A 219 4.56 2.73 -26.35
N LYS A 220 3.81 2.86 -25.24
CA LYS A 220 4.01 3.92 -24.25
C LYS A 220 5.29 3.69 -23.47
N LYS A 221 6.06 4.76 -23.29
CA LYS A 221 7.31 4.85 -22.52
C LYS A 221 7.33 6.18 -21.76
N ASN A 222 8.32 6.38 -20.89
CA ASN A 222 8.42 7.57 -20.02
C ASN A 222 7.08 7.78 -19.30
N LEU A 223 6.60 6.75 -18.61
CA LEU A 223 5.24 6.75 -18.09
C LEU A 223 5.10 7.82 -17.01
N ALA A 224 3.91 8.40 -16.86
CA ALA A 224 3.62 9.23 -15.71
C ALA A 224 3.77 8.42 -14.43
N THR A 225 4.21 9.08 -13.38
CA THR A 225 4.44 8.44 -12.09
C THR A 225 3.12 8.19 -11.37
N LEU A 226 3.13 7.25 -10.43
CA LEU A 226 2.00 7.00 -9.56
C LEU A 226 1.67 8.25 -8.72
N ASN A 227 2.69 9.01 -8.30
CA ASN A 227 2.51 10.30 -7.61
C ASN A 227 1.73 11.30 -8.46
N ASP A 228 2.10 11.48 -9.74
CA ASP A 228 1.42 12.43 -10.63
C ASP A 228 -0.08 12.16 -10.70
N VAL A 229 -0.47 10.88 -10.71
CA VAL A 229 -1.88 10.48 -10.74
C VAL A 229 -2.55 10.60 -9.38
N LEU A 230 -1.89 10.22 -8.29
CA LEU A 230 -2.44 10.36 -6.93
C LEU A 230 -2.69 11.83 -6.57
N ASP A 231 -1.80 12.74 -6.98
CA ASP A 231 -1.91 14.18 -6.76
C ASP A 231 -3.15 14.78 -7.44
N ILE A 232 -3.52 14.30 -8.64
CA ILE A 232 -4.75 14.71 -9.35
C ILE A 232 -6.00 14.44 -8.49
N TYR A 233 -5.99 13.33 -7.75
CA TYR A 233 -7.09 12.94 -6.86
C TYR A 233 -6.90 13.43 -5.42
N GLY A 234 -5.81 14.15 -5.12
CA GLY A 234 -5.51 14.69 -3.79
C GLY A 234 -5.27 13.60 -2.73
N ILE A 235 -4.65 12.48 -3.12
CA ILE A 235 -4.46 11.32 -2.24
C ILE A 235 -3.00 11.19 -1.84
N ASP A 236 -2.76 11.20 -0.54
CA ASP A 236 -1.49 10.78 0.03
C ASP A 236 -1.65 9.41 0.69
N LEU A 237 -1.26 8.34 -0.01
CA LEU A 237 -1.20 7.00 0.60
C LEU A 237 -0.02 6.87 1.56
N GLY A 238 1.03 7.71 1.44
CA GLY A 238 2.17 7.74 2.36
C GLY A 238 1.73 7.95 3.81
N ALA A 239 0.73 8.81 4.03
CA ALA A 239 0.11 9.01 5.35
C ALA A 239 -0.61 7.74 5.88
N GLN A 240 -1.18 6.91 5.00
CA GLN A 240 -1.78 5.61 5.37
C GLN A 240 -0.72 4.53 5.62
N PHE A 241 0.49 4.77 5.13
CA PHE A 241 1.66 3.95 5.31
C PHE A 241 2.55 4.47 6.44
N GLU A 242 2.04 5.31 7.36
CA GLU A 242 2.69 5.51 8.66
C GLU A 242 3.17 4.14 9.13
N GLU A 243 4.49 3.97 9.12
CA GLU A 243 5.11 2.68 9.32
C GLU A 243 4.47 2.09 10.58
N GLU A 244 4.03 0.82 10.52
CA GLU A 244 3.77 0.07 11.74
C GLU A 244 5.09 0.10 12.49
N LYS A 245 5.29 1.13 13.36
CA LYS A 245 6.64 1.40 13.85
C LYS A 245 7.03 0.13 14.59
N PRO A 246 8.22 -0.40 14.30
CA PRO A 246 8.60 -1.73 14.73
C PRO A 246 8.29 -1.89 16.21
N ILE A 247 7.70 -3.03 16.57
CA ILE A 247 7.32 -3.38 17.94
C ILE A 247 8.52 -3.21 18.88
N ILE A 248 9.74 -3.32 18.34
CA ILE A 248 11.00 -3.07 19.01
C ILE A 248 11.63 -1.80 18.43
N LYS A 249 11.91 -0.82 19.29
CA LYS A 249 12.65 0.41 18.94
C LYS A 249 14.11 0.08 18.59
N ASN A 250 14.80 1.02 17.94
CA ASN A 250 16.22 0.89 17.60
C ASN A 250 17.15 0.66 18.81
N ASP A 251 16.68 0.93 20.03
CA ASP A 251 17.38 0.67 21.30
C ASP A 251 17.11 -0.74 21.88
N GLY A 252 16.39 -1.60 21.15
CA GLY A 252 16.03 -2.95 21.58
C GLY A 252 14.85 -3.01 22.56
N LYS A 253 14.23 -1.88 22.91
CA LYS A 253 13.08 -1.86 23.84
C LYS A 253 11.76 -2.03 23.10
N LEU A 254 10.82 -2.72 23.75
CA LEU A 254 9.44 -2.80 23.26
C LEU A 254 8.85 -1.38 23.17
N ARG A 255 8.17 -1.10 22.07
CA ARG A 255 7.39 0.12 21.91
C ARG A 255 6.20 0.08 22.86
N LYS A 256 6.05 1.15 23.63
CA LYS A 256 4.90 1.31 24.51
C LYS A 256 3.64 1.63 23.72
N MET A 257 2.50 1.10 24.17
CA MET A 257 1.16 1.34 23.59
C MET A 257 0.61 2.68 24.05
N SER A 258 -0.15 3.39 23.22
CA SER A 258 -0.83 4.61 23.68
C SER A 258 -1.94 4.30 24.69
N LYS A 259 -2.14 5.17 25.68
CA LYS A 259 -3.19 4.98 26.69
C LYS A 259 -4.59 4.92 26.05
N GLU A 260 -4.85 5.75 25.05
CA GLU A 260 -6.13 5.77 24.32
C GLU A 260 -6.44 4.41 23.67
N PHE A 261 -5.44 3.78 23.06
CA PHE A 261 -5.61 2.46 22.44
C PHE A 261 -5.78 1.36 23.49
N ALA A 262 -5.04 1.45 24.60
CA ALA A 262 -5.20 0.54 25.72
C ALA A 262 -6.60 0.62 26.34
N ASP A 263 -7.13 1.83 26.53
CA ASP A 263 -8.48 2.07 27.04
C ASP A 263 -9.53 1.43 26.09
N LEU A 264 -9.39 1.62 24.77
CA LEU A 264 -10.28 0.99 23.77
C LEU A 264 -10.22 -0.55 23.80
N LEU A 265 -9.05 -1.13 24.01
CA LEU A 265 -8.91 -2.58 24.13
C LEU A 265 -9.61 -3.10 25.38
N VAL A 266 -9.42 -2.46 26.53
CA VAL A 266 -10.07 -2.84 27.79
C VAL A 266 -11.58 -2.71 27.68
N ASP A 267 -12.07 -1.63 27.08
CA ASP A 267 -13.51 -1.39 26.84
C ASP A 267 -14.14 -2.43 25.89
N GLY A 268 -13.36 -2.92 24.92
CA GLY A 268 -13.79 -3.94 23.98
C GLY A 268 -13.88 -5.36 24.58
N ILE A 269 -13.24 -5.61 25.73
CA ILE A 269 -13.27 -6.91 26.42
C ILE A 269 -14.50 -6.97 27.34
N CYS A 270 -15.68 -7.09 26.73
CA CYS A 270 -16.95 -7.23 27.44
C CYS A 270 -17.82 -8.34 26.83
N HIS A 271 -18.75 -8.88 27.63
CA HIS A 271 -19.73 -9.89 27.21
C HIS A 271 -19.13 -11.21 26.67
N LEU A 272 -17.89 -11.53 27.04
CA LEU A 272 -17.22 -12.79 26.73
C LEU A 272 -17.57 -13.86 27.76
N GLN A 273 -17.60 -15.10 27.29
CA GLN A 273 -17.54 -16.27 28.16
C GLN A 273 -16.07 -16.68 28.33
N ILE A 274 -15.60 -16.73 29.57
CA ILE A 274 -14.20 -16.97 29.91
C ILE A 274 -14.05 -18.38 30.49
N HIS A 275 -13.20 -19.17 29.85
CA HIS A 275 -12.93 -20.56 30.22
C HIS A 275 -11.55 -20.73 30.84
N ASN A 276 -11.44 -21.73 31.71
CA ASN A 276 -10.16 -22.25 32.18
C ASN A 276 -9.85 -23.59 31.50
N ASP A 277 -9.89 -23.61 30.18
CA ASP A 277 -9.63 -24.81 29.39
C ASP A 277 -8.56 -24.53 28.33
N ALA A 278 -7.78 -25.55 27.96
CA ALA A 278 -6.66 -25.43 27.02
C ALA A 278 -7.09 -25.54 25.55
N GLN A 279 -8.38 -25.76 25.28
CA GLN A 279 -8.90 -25.96 23.93
C GLN A 279 -9.23 -24.63 23.23
N LYS A 280 -9.02 -24.60 21.92
CA LYS A 280 -9.33 -23.44 21.06
C LYS A 280 -10.84 -23.33 20.89
N VAL A 281 -11.41 -22.18 21.24
CA VAL A 281 -12.85 -21.96 21.15
C VAL A 281 -13.17 -20.82 20.18
N GLU A 282 -14.18 -21.00 19.33
CA GLU A 282 -14.43 -20.12 18.16
C GLU A 282 -14.98 -18.73 18.53
N ARG A 283 -15.52 -18.53 19.74
CA ARG A 283 -16.17 -17.27 20.17
C ARG A 283 -16.01 -16.97 21.67
N GLU A 284 -15.03 -17.60 22.31
CA GLU A 284 -14.80 -17.51 23.75
C GLU A 284 -13.30 -17.34 23.98
N THR A 285 -12.90 -16.89 25.17
CA THR A 285 -11.48 -16.71 25.49
C THR A 285 -11.08 -17.55 26.70
N THR A 286 -9.80 -17.91 26.77
CA THR A 286 -9.24 -18.64 27.91
C THR A 286 -8.60 -17.66 28.89
N LEU A 287 -8.55 -18.03 30.17
CA LEU A 287 -7.85 -17.25 31.20
C LEU A 287 -6.40 -16.94 30.78
N LEU A 288 -5.70 -17.89 30.17
CA LEU A 288 -4.33 -17.70 29.71
C LEU A 288 -4.22 -16.59 28.65
N CYS A 289 -5.10 -16.60 27.65
CA CYS A 289 -5.09 -15.59 26.59
C CYS A 289 -5.46 -14.21 27.15
N LEU A 290 -6.45 -14.17 28.04
CA LEU A 290 -6.92 -12.95 28.69
C LEU A 290 -5.85 -12.32 29.59
N PHE A 291 -5.24 -13.09 30.48
CA PHE A 291 -4.18 -12.59 31.37
C PHE A 291 -2.92 -12.17 30.61
N THR A 292 -2.59 -12.86 29.52
CA THR A 292 -1.48 -12.43 28.66
C THR A 292 -1.76 -11.05 28.05
N GLY A 293 -2.99 -10.80 27.61
CA GLY A 293 -3.42 -9.49 27.10
C GLY A 293 -3.42 -8.40 28.17
N LEU A 294 -4.03 -8.66 29.34
CA LEU A 294 -4.14 -7.70 30.43
C LEU A 294 -2.77 -7.35 31.04
N ASN A 295 -1.87 -8.32 31.19
CA ASN A 295 -0.49 -8.06 31.63
C ASN A 295 0.31 -7.24 30.62
N GLY A 296 -0.10 -7.23 29.34
CA GLY A 296 0.45 -6.36 28.30
C GLY A 296 0.21 -4.87 28.56
N LEU A 297 -0.80 -4.51 29.38
CA LEU A 297 -1.08 -3.12 29.77
C LEU A 297 0.04 -2.51 30.65
N ALA A 298 0.94 -3.35 31.20
CA ALA A 298 2.16 -2.89 31.87
C ALA A 298 3.11 -2.10 30.95
N PHE A 299 2.88 -2.12 29.63
CA PHE A 299 3.68 -1.44 28.62
C PHE A 299 2.97 -0.24 27.98
N VAL A 300 2.03 0.40 28.67
CA VAL A 300 1.36 1.63 28.22
C VAL A 300 2.27 2.86 28.43
N GLU A 301 2.24 3.79 27.48
CA GLU A 301 3.00 5.04 27.53
C GLU A 301 2.27 6.12 28.34
N GLY A 302 3.04 7.01 28.97
CA GLY A 302 2.49 8.14 29.73
C GLY A 302 2.07 7.84 31.17
N LEU A 303 2.19 6.59 31.64
CA LEU A 303 1.93 6.19 33.03
C LEU A 303 3.24 5.95 33.80
N GLN A 304 3.27 6.37 35.07
CA GLN A 304 4.32 6.01 36.03
C GLN A 304 4.10 4.60 36.59
N GLU A 305 5.12 4.04 37.26
CA GLU A 305 5.10 2.64 37.74
C GLU A 305 3.92 2.37 38.70
N GLU A 306 3.61 3.31 39.59
CA GLU A 306 2.48 3.22 40.51
C GLU A 306 1.13 3.33 39.80
N GLU A 307 1.05 4.14 38.74
CA GLU A 307 -0.16 4.33 37.94
C GLU A 307 -0.43 3.14 37.02
N ILE A 308 0.62 2.49 36.51
CA ILE A 308 0.53 1.26 35.72
C ILE A 308 -0.13 0.16 36.53
N LYS A 309 0.29 -0.02 37.80
CA LYS A 309 -0.29 -1.03 38.66
C LYS A 309 -1.79 -0.80 38.88
N GLN A 310 -2.17 0.43 39.23
CA GLN A 310 -3.57 0.79 39.41
C GLN A 310 -4.38 0.59 38.12
N TYR A 311 -3.83 1.00 36.99
CA TYR A 311 -4.48 0.87 35.68
C TYR A 311 -4.72 -0.59 35.29
N VAL A 312 -3.73 -1.45 35.52
CA VAL A 312 -3.85 -2.90 35.30
C VAL A 312 -4.94 -3.46 36.22
N ASP A 313 -4.89 -3.17 37.52
CA ASP A 313 -5.88 -3.66 38.50
C ASP A 313 -7.31 -3.21 38.14
N ASP A 314 -7.50 -1.97 37.69
CA ASP A 314 -8.79 -1.45 37.22
C ASP A 314 -9.28 -2.19 35.97
N ALA A 315 -8.39 -2.51 35.04
CA ALA A 315 -8.73 -3.30 33.84
C ALA A 315 -9.15 -4.73 34.21
N TYR A 316 -8.45 -5.38 35.14
CA TYR A 316 -8.83 -6.69 35.68
C TYR A 316 -10.22 -6.66 36.32
N ASN A 317 -10.49 -5.69 37.19
CA ASN A 317 -11.78 -5.53 37.85
C ASN A 317 -12.91 -5.27 36.85
N LYS A 318 -12.66 -4.43 35.84
CA LYS A 318 -13.63 -4.11 34.80
C LYS A 318 -13.97 -5.33 33.94
N VAL A 319 -12.96 -6.06 33.48
CA VAL A 319 -13.15 -7.29 32.71
C VAL A 319 -13.88 -8.34 33.54
N GLN A 320 -13.53 -8.50 34.83
CA GLN A 320 -14.23 -9.42 35.71
C GLN A 320 -15.72 -9.05 35.87
N ALA A 321 -16.04 -7.77 35.98
CA ALA A 321 -17.42 -7.30 36.16
C ALA A 321 -18.27 -7.40 34.88
N GLN A 322 -17.66 -7.37 33.69
CA GLN A 322 -18.35 -7.27 32.40
C GLN A 322 -18.42 -8.58 31.61
N ASN A 323 -17.83 -9.66 32.13
CA ASN A 323 -17.72 -10.95 31.44
C ASN A 323 -18.19 -12.11 32.34
N ASN A 324 -18.55 -13.23 31.71
CA ASN A 324 -19.04 -14.41 32.40
C ASN A 324 -17.94 -15.46 32.55
N LEU A 325 -17.46 -15.67 33.78
CA LEU A 325 -16.51 -16.75 34.08
C LEU A 325 -17.26 -18.08 34.24
N THR A 326 -16.73 -19.17 33.67
CA THR A 326 -17.25 -20.51 33.95
C THR A 326 -16.89 -20.98 35.35
N GLU A 327 -17.61 -21.97 35.89
CA GLU A 327 -17.37 -22.48 37.26
C GLU A 327 -15.91 -22.88 37.51
N ASN A 328 -15.25 -23.48 36.51
CA ASN A 328 -13.84 -23.86 36.57
C ASN A 328 -12.88 -22.65 36.55
N ALA A 329 -13.30 -21.55 35.92
CA ALA A 329 -12.55 -20.30 35.89
C ALA A 329 -12.71 -19.47 37.17
N ILE A 330 -13.82 -19.65 37.91
CA ILE A 330 -14.04 -18.98 39.21
C ILE A 330 -13.16 -19.60 40.32
N GLN A 331 -12.83 -20.90 40.20
CA GLN A 331 -12.08 -21.65 41.22
C GLN A 331 -10.55 -21.44 41.18
N ASN A 332 -10.02 -20.73 40.17
CA ASN A 332 -8.59 -20.47 39.97
C ASN A 332 -8.31 -18.97 39.83
#